data_AF-A0A7S0PH84-F1
#
_entry.id   AF-A0A7S0PH84-F1
#
_cell.length_a   1.000
_cell.length_b   1.000
_cell.length_c   1.000
_cell.angle_alpha   90.00
_cell.angle_beta   90.00
_cell.angle_gamma   90.00
#
_symmetry.space_group_name_H-M   'P 1'
#
loop_
_entity.id
_entity.type
_entity.pdbx_description
1 polymer ?
#
loop_
_entity_poly.entity_id
_entity_poly.type
_entity_poly.pdbx_seq_one_letter_code
_entity_poly.pdbx_strand_id
1 'polypeptide(L)'
;GVRLSWRGRWLAQLPVSPALGAMLLASLDPALHCAEECLSLAAVLSAGDPVLPPAEASRQLDDAAAKSKRRGHGGRAGSGDDSEGDDGEAGLMSFHRFLAAEGDHLTLVNMYSAWDANGRRDDWCRGFGLRPHVMRRAGDVRALLHRSLRRLLDQAAASRADAAGRNPATAAASKAHAADEPPASLCIGSCGGDGSLVL
;
A
#
# COMPACT_ATOMS: atom_id res chain seq x y z
N GLY A 1 13.26 -17.45 28.87
CA GLY A 1 13.00 -16.29 28.00
C GLY A 1 12.70 -16.81 26.61
N VAL A 2 11.81 -16.16 25.87
CA VAL A 2 11.47 -16.55 24.48
C VAL A 2 12.69 -16.32 23.59
N ARG A 3 13.08 -17.32 22.80
CA ARG A 3 14.14 -17.20 21.77
C ARG A 3 13.49 -17.00 20.42
N LEU A 4 13.59 -15.79 19.88
CA LEU A 4 13.12 -15.45 18.53
C LEU A 4 14.33 -15.37 17.58
N SER A 5 14.15 -15.77 16.32
CA SER A 5 15.08 -15.43 15.24
C SER A 5 15.02 -13.94 14.92
N TRP A 6 15.94 -13.45 14.09
CA TRP A 6 15.91 -12.07 13.59
C TRP A 6 14.57 -11.73 12.92
N ARG A 7 14.02 -12.67 12.12
CA ARG A 7 12.70 -12.51 11.50
C ARG A 7 11.61 -12.36 12.54
N GLY A 8 11.62 -13.20 13.59
CA GLY A 8 10.66 -13.11 14.68
C GLY A 8 10.71 -11.77 15.42
N ARG A 9 11.93 -11.25 15.67
CA ARG A 9 12.12 -9.93 16.29
C ARG A 9 11.61 -8.78 15.42
N TRP A 10 11.78 -8.88 14.10
CA TRP A 10 11.28 -7.86 13.16
C TRP A 10 9.76 -7.92 13.01
N LEU A 11 9.19 -9.12 12.86
CA LEU A 11 7.74 -9.31 12.79
C LEU A 11 7.01 -8.74 14.01
N ALA A 12 7.58 -8.91 15.22
CA ALA A 12 6.99 -8.38 16.45
C ALA A 12 6.92 -6.84 16.51
N GLN A 13 7.64 -6.14 15.62
CA GLN A 13 7.69 -4.67 15.57
C GLN A 13 6.81 -4.09 14.46
N LEU A 14 6.24 -4.92 13.58
CA LEU A 14 5.40 -4.45 12.47
C LEU A 14 3.94 -4.30 12.91
N PRO A 15 3.26 -3.19 12.56
CA PRO A 15 1.87 -2.92 12.95
C PRO A 15 0.85 -3.64 12.04
N VAL A 16 1.13 -4.90 11.70
CA VAL A 16 0.29 -5.75 10.83
C VAL A 16 0.28 -7.18 11.35
N SER A 17 -0.62 -8.01 10.82
CA SER A 17 -0.64 -9.43 11.15
C SER A 17 0.70 -10.10 10.79
N PRO A 18 1.10 -11.18 11.50
CA PRO A 18 2.35 -11.89 11.20
C PRO A 18 2.44 -12.38 9.76
N ALA A 19 1.31 -12.74 9.13
CA ALA A 19 1.28 -13.17 7.73
C ALA A 19 1.63 -12.04 6.76
N LEU A 20 1.04 -10.86 6.94
CA LEU A 20 1.37 -9.67 6.14
C LEU A 20 2.79 -9.17 6.43
N GLY A 21 3.21 -9.21 7.70
CA GLY A 21 4.58 -8.91 8.08
C GLY A 21 5.58 -9.83 7.39
N ALA A 22 5.30 -11.14 7.31
CA ALA A 22 6.18 -12.10 6.65
C ALA A 22 6.28 -11.84 5.14
N MET A 23 5.16 -11.51 4.50
CA MET A 23 5.13 -11.07 3.10
C MET A 23 6.02 -9.83 2.89
N LEU A 24 5.87 -8.81 3.73
CA LEU A 24 6.67 -7.58 3.66
C LEU A 24 8.16 -7.86 3.85
N LEU A 25 8.53 -8.70 4.82
CA LEU A 25 9.94 -9.03 5.06
C LEU A 25 10.54 -9.86 3.93
N ALA A 26 9.74 -10.71 3.28
CA ALA A 26 10.17 -11.46 2.09
C ALA A 26 10.39 -10.52 0.90
N SER A 27 9.48 -9.58 0.67
CA SER A 27 9.57 -8.63 -0.46
C SER A 27 10.75 -7.65 -0.36
N LEU A 28 11.42 -7.56 0.80
CA LEU A 28 12.66 -6.78 0.93
C LEU A 28 13.87 -7.44 0.25
N ASP A 29 13.76 -8.68 -0.21
CA ASP A 29 14.79 -9.29 -1.04
C ASP A 29 14.86 -8.56 -2.40
N PRO A 30 16.01 -7.94 -2.74
CA PRO A 30 16.16 -7.23 -4.01
C PRO A 30 15.84 -8.09 -5.23
N ALA A 31 16.01 -9.42 -5.15
CA ALA A 31 15.75 -10.33 -6.26
C ALA A 31 14.25 -10.42 -6.64
N LEU A 32 13.34 -10.02 -5.75
CA LEU A 32 11.89 -10.13 -5.98
C LEU A 32 11.28 -8.88 -6.61
N HIS A 33 11.93 -7.71 -6.50
CA HIS A 33 11.48 -6.45 -7.10
C HIS A 33 10.01 -6.07 -6.85
N CYS A 34 9.45 -6.43 -5.69
CA CYS A 34 8.01 -6.27 -5.41
C CYS A 34 7.68 -5.59 -4.06
N ALA A 35 8.66 -4.93 -3.44
CA ALA A 35 8.51 -4.33 -2.12
C ALA A 35 7.40 -3.26 -2.09
N GLU A 36 7.27 -2.44 -3.14
CA GLU A 36 6.31 -1.34 -3.21
C GLU A 36 4.87 -1.85 -3.39
N GLU A 37 4.69 -2.90 -4.18
CA GLU A 37 3.42 -3.58 -4.41
C GLU A 37 2.97 -4.30 -3.14
N CYS A 38 3.88 -5.04 -2.48
CA CYS A 38 3.60 -5.70 -1.20
C CYS A 38 3.27 -4.70 -0.09
N LEU A 39 3.92 -3.52 -0.05
CA LEU A 39 3.57 -2.43 0.86
C LEU A 39 2.15 -1.92 0.63
N SER A 40 1.79 -1.68 -0.63
CA SER A 40 0.47 -1.19 -1.01
C SER A 40 -0.62 -2.24 -0.70
N LEU A 41 -0.37 -3.50 -1.04
CA LEU A 41 -1.27 -4.61 -0.75
C LEU A 41 -1.49 -4.80 0.75
N ALA A 42 -0.41 -4.85 1.55
CA ALA A 42 -0.51 -4.97 3.01
C ALA A 42 -1.30 -3.81 3.62
N ALA A 43 -1.13 -2.60 3.08
CA ALA A 43 -1.82 -1.42 3.56
C ALA A 43 -3.32 -1.45 3.27
N VAL A 44 -3.72 -1.82 2.04
CA VAL A 44 -5.14 -1.97 1.68
C VAL A 44 -5.80 -3.07 2.51
N LEU A 45 -5.19 -4.26 2.58
CA LEU A 45 -5.73 -5.39 3.36
C LEU A 45 -5.86 -5.08 4.86
N SER A 46 -5.01 -4.19 5.39
CA SER A 46 -5.07 -3.76 6.80
C SER A 46 -6.09 -2.64 7.04
N ALA A 47 -6.44 -1.87 6.01
CA ALA A 47 -7.38 -0.76 6.11
C ALA A 47 -8.84 -1.21 6.10
N GLY A 48 -9.13 -2.30 5.38
CA GLY A 48 -10.46 -2.84 5.15
C GLY A 48 -10.74 -3.03 3.67
N ASP A 49 -11.93 -3.53 3.34
CA ASP A 49 -12.35 -3.64 1.94
C ASP A 49 -12.58 -2.25 1.34
N PRO A 50 -11.89 -1.86 0.26
CA PRO A 50 -12.02 -0.54 -0.33
C PRO A 50 -13.21 -0.42 -1.29
N VAL A 51 -13.79 -1.54 -1.74
CA VAL A 51 -14.79 -1.57 -2.81
C VAL A 51 -16.19 -1.42 -2.23
N LEU A 52 -17.05 -0.63 -2.86
CA LEU A 52 -18.46 -0.56 -2.49
C LEU A 52 -19.26 -1.70 -3.15
N PRO A 53 -20.30 -2.22 -2.48
CA PRO A 53 -21.29 -3.07 -3.14
C PRO A 53 -21.90 -2.34 -4.35
N PRO A 54 -22.28 -3.05 -5.44
CA PRO A 54 -22.73 -2.42 -6.69
C PRO A 54 -23.86 -1.39 -6.52
N ALA A 55 -24.84 -1.68 -5.67
CA ALA A 55 -25.96 -0.77 -5.40
C ALA A 55 -25.54 0.52 -4.68
N GLU A 56 -24.53 0.46 -3.81
CA GLU A 56 -23.97 1.63 -3.14
C GLU A 56 -23.03 2.41 -4.06
N ALA A 57 -22.25 1.70 -4.88
CA ALA A 57 -21.38 2.29 -5.88
C ALA A 57 -22.17 3.12 -6.91
N SER A 58 -23.25 2.57 -7.48
CA SER A 58 -24.12 3.29 -8.43
C SER A 58 -24.68 4.58 -7.82
N ARG A 59 -25.31 4.50 -6.64
CA ARG A 59 -25.80 5.69 -5.93
C ARG A 59 -24.72 6.74 -5.68
N GLN A 60 -23.52 6.31 -5.29
CA GLN A 60 -22.41 7.23 -5.02
C GLN A 60 -21.95 7.96 -6.29
N LEU A 61 -21.99 7.30 -7.44
CA LEU A 61 -21.65 7.88 -8.74
C LEU A 61 -22.70 8.88 -9.19
N ASP A 62 -23.98 8.56 -9.04
CA ASP A 62 -25.09 9.46 -9.37
C ASP A 62 -25.03 10.73 -8.52
N ASP A 63 -24.79 10.58 -7.21
CA ASP A 63 -24.58 11.68 -6.27
C ASP A 63 -23.37 12.54 -6.65
N ALA A 64 -22.28 11.92 -7.09
CA ALA A 64 -21.08 12.63 -7.53
C ALA A 64 -21.33 13.42 -8.83
N ALA A 65 -22.05 12.82 -9.78
CA ALA A 65 -22.44 13.46 -11.03
C ALA A 65 -23.40 14.64 -10.78
N ALA A 66 -24.39 14.49 -9.90
CA ALA A 66 -25.32 15.54 -9.52
C ALA A 66 -24.60 16.73 -8.86
N LYS A 67 -23.62 16.46 -7.98
CA LYS A 67 -22.78 17.52 -7.35
C LYS A 67 -21.92 18.26 -8.37
N SER A 68 -21.41 17.57 -9.40
CA SER A 68 -20.66 18.20 -10.49
C SER A 68 -21.53 19.17 -11.29
N LYS A 69 -22.77 18.80 -11.62
CA LYS A 69 -23.73 19.68 -12.35
C LYS A 69 -24.05 20.96 -11.58
N ARG A 70 -24.22 20.89 -10.25
CA ARG A 70 -24.53 22.08 -9.41
C ARG A 70 -23.38 23.09 -9.33
N ARG A 71 -22.12 22.65 -9.49
CA ARG A 71 -20.95 23.56 -9.54
C ARG A 71 -20.85 24.33 -10.87
N GLY A 72 -21.52 23.89 -11.92
CA GLY A 72 -21.55 24.54 -13.23
C GLY A 72 -22.75 25.45 -13.50
N HIS A 73 -23.78 25.46 -12.62
CA HIS A 73 -25.06 26.12 -12.92
C HIS A 73 -25.20 27.49 -12.22
N GLY A 74 -24.45 28.46 -12.72
CA GLY A 74 -24.78 29.89 -12.63
C GLY A 74 -25.56 30.39 -13.86
N GLY A 75 -26.26 29.52 -14.59
CA GLY A 75 -26.87 29.87 -15.88
C GLY A 75 -28.13 29.09 -16.23
N ARG A 76 -29.28 29.67 -15.83
CA ARG A 76 -30.61 29.67 -16.47
C ARG A 76 -31.26 28.31 -16.82
N ALA A 77 -32.40 28.07 -16.18
CA ALA A 77 -33.28 26.92 -16.34
C ALA A 77 -33.79 26.74 -17.78
N GLY A 78 -33.71 25.51 -18.27
CA GLY A 78 -34.44 24.99 -19.42
C GLY A 78 -35.03 23.63 -19.04
N SER A 79 -36.34 23.52 -19.16
CA SER A 79 -37.15 22.31 -18.96
C SER A 79 -36.92 21.29 -20.08
N GLY A 80 -36.75 20.02 -19.70
CA GLY A 80 -36.78 18.85 -20.60
C GLY A 80 -36.52 17.60 -19.75
N ASP A 81 -37.57 16.87 -19.41
CA ASP A 81 -38.04 15.65 -20.10
C ASP A 81 -37.31 14.41 -19.54
N ASP A 82 -37.99 13.74 -18.63
CA ASP A 82 -37.53 12.56 -17.90
C ASP A 82 -37.57 11.34 -18.82
N SER A 83 -36.53 11.18 -19.63
CA SER A 83 -36.20 9.88 -20.21
C SER A 83 -35.31 9.12 -19.24
N GLU A 84 -35.94 8.28 -18.42
CA GLU A 84 -35.30 7.19 -17.65
C GLU A 84 -34.57 6.25 -18.61
N GLY A 85 -33.31 6.57 -18.88
CA GLY A 85 -32.36 5.70 -19.55
C GLY A 85 -31.62 4.88 -18.51
N ASP A 86 -31.72 3.56 -18.66
CA ASP A 86 -30.95 2.50 -17.98
C ASP A 86 -29.50 2.92 -17.69
N ASP A 87 -29.29 3.43 -16.48
CA ASP A 87 -28.07 4.05 -15.93
C ASP A 87 -27.29 3.08 -15.02
N GLY A 88 -27.79 1.85 -14.87
CA GLY A 88 -27.22 0.82 -14.00
C GLY A 88 -25.85 0.28 -14.44
N GLU A 89 -25.46 0.44 -15.71
CA GLU A 89 -24.25 -0.20 -16.25
C GLU A 89 -23.02 0.72 -16.36
N ALA A 90 -23.22 2.05 -16.33
CA ALA A 90 -22.11 3.01 -16.46
C ALA A 90 -21.16 3.00 -15.25
N GLY A 91 -21.67 2.64 -14.07
CA GLY A 91 -20.87 2.65 -12.84
C GLY A 91 -19.90 1.48 -12.69
N LEU A 92 -20.24 0.32 -13.24
CA LEU A 92 -19.37 -0.86 -13.19
C LEU A 92 -18.14 -0.68 -14.11
N MET A 93 -18.32 -0.05 -15.28
CA MET A 93 -17.25 0.17 -16.26
C MET A 93 -16.05 0.96 -15.71
N SER A 94 -16.27 1.84 -14.72
CA SER A 94 -15.19 2.61 -14.09
C SER A 94 -14.30 1.75 -13.19
N PHE A 95 -14.88 0.78 -12.48
CA PHE A 95 -14.15 -0.17 -11.63
C PHE A 95 -13.40 -1.22 -12.45
N HIS A 96 -13.99 -1.67 -13.56
CA HIS A 96 -13.41 -2.69 -14.46
C HIS A 96 -11.98 -2.34 -14.91
N ARG A 97 -11.62 -1.05 -14.94
CA ARG A 97 -10.26 -0.61 -15.30
C ARG A 97 -9.17 -1.11 -14.37
N PHE A 98 -9.49 -1.42 -13.11
CA PHE A 98 -8.51 -1.89 -12.14
C PHE A 98 -8.39 -3.42 -12.07
N LEU A 99 -9.35 -4.14 -12.65
CA LEU A 99 -9.39 -5.59 -12.60
C LEU A 99 -8.16 -6.18 -13.30
N ALA A 100 -7.44 -7.00 -12.55
CA ALA A 100 -6.34 -7.81 -13.06
C ALA A 100 -6.85 -9.23 -13.33
N ALA A 101 -6.51 -9.79 -14.50
CA ALA A 101 -6.91 -11.14 -14.87
C ALA A 101 -6.29 -12.21 -13.95
N GLU A 102 -5.14 -11.89 -13.35
CA GLU A 102 -4.39 -12.73 -12.44
C GLU A 102 -5.03 -12.81 -11.04
N GLY A 103 -5.95 -11.89 -10.71
CA GLY A 103 -6.81 -11.98 -9.52
C GLY A 103 -6.90 -10.71 -8.66
N ASP A 104 -7.54 -10.90 -7.51
CA ASP A 104 -8.01 -9.79 -6.66
C ASP A 104 -6.87 -9.01 -6.00
N HIS A 105 -5.78 -9.66 -5.62
CA HIS A 105 -4.67 -8.95 -4.96
C HIS A 105 -3.99 -7.94 -5.89
N LEU A 106 -3.82 -8.27 -7.17
CA LEU A 106 -3.30 -7.30 -8.16
C LEU A 106 -4.32 -6.20 -8.42
N THR A 107 -5.61 -6.52 -8.43
CA THR A 107 -6.69 -5.55 -8.51
C THR A 107 -6.62 -4.51 -7.38
N LEU A 108 -6.37 -4.95 -6.14
CA LEU A 108 -6.20 -4.05 -4.99
C LEU A 108 -4.95 -3.16 -5.12
N VAL A 109 -3.83 -3.72 -5.61
CA VAL A 109 -2.61 -2.95 -5.87
C VAL A 109 -2.87 -1.88 -6.94
N ASN A 110 -3.51 -2.25 -8.05
CA ASN A 110 -3.87 -1.32 -9.14
C ASN A 110 -4.75 -0.16 -8.65
N MET A 111 -5.75 -0.44 -7.81
CA MET A 111 -6.60 0.59 -7.22
C MET A 111 -5.81 1.55 -6.34
N TYR A 112 -4.95 1.03 -5.47
CA TYR A 112 -4.13 1.85 -4.59
C TYR A 112 -3.21 2.75 -5.39
N SER A 113 -2.47 2.19 -6.35
CA SER A 113 -1.54 2.92 -7.22
C SER A 113 -2.26 4.00 -8.03
N ALA A 114 -3.44 3.70 -8.57
CA ALA A 114 -4.23 4.69 -9.30
C ALA A 114 -4.75 5.81 -8.39
N TRP A 115 -5.22 5.49 -7.19
CA TRP A 115 -5.68 6.48 -6.21
C TRP A 115 -4.55 7.42 -5.77
N ASP A 116 -3.36 6.85 -5.51
CA ASP A 116 -2.18 7.60 -5.11
C ASP A 116 -1.71 8.53 -6.23
N ALA A 117 -1.61 8.02 -7.46
CA ALA A 117 -1.27 8.80 -8.65
C ALA A 117 -2.28 9.94 -8.96
N ASN A 118 -3.53 9.82 -8.50
CA ASN A 118 -4.55 10.84 -8.64
C ASN A 118 -4.66 11.78 -7.43
N GLY A 119 -3.59 11.87 -6.63
CA GLY A 119 -3.48 12.83 -5.53
C GLY A 119 -4.31 12.45 -4.31
N ARG A 120 -4.62 11.15 -4.12
CA ARG A 120 -5.27 10.62 -2.91
C ARG A 120 -6.63 11.27 -2.59
N ARG A 121 -7.37 11.63 -3.64
CA ARG A 121 -8.60 12.43 -3.59
C ARG A 121 -9.84 11.62 -3.23
N ASP A 122 -10.64 12.15 -2.31
CA ASP A 122 -11.93 11.55 -1.91
C ASP A 122 -12.98 11.55 -3.02
N ASP A 123 -13.02 12.62 -3.81
CA ASP A 123 -13.93 12.73 -4.94
C ASP A 123 -13.52 11.83 -6.10
N TRP A 124 -12.22 11.57 -6.26
CA TRP A 124 -11.72 10.52 -7.15
C TRP A 124 -12.27 9.16 -6.72
N CYS A 125 -12.12 8.76 -5.44
CA CYS A 125 -12.70 7.50 -4.94
C CYS A 125 -14.19 7.37 -5.25
N ARG A 126 -14.94 8.49 -5.12
CA ARG A 126 -16.37 8.51 -5.42
C ARG A 126 -16.69 8.15 -6.87
N GLY A 127 -15.88 8.62 -7.81
CA GLY A 127 -15.97 8.32 -9.24
C GLY A 127 -15.66 6.86 -9.64
N PHE A 128 -15.16 6.04 -8.70
CA PHE A 128 -14.76 4.65 -8.98
C PHE A 128 -15.44 3.63 -8.05
N GLY A 129 -16.48 4.03 -7.31
CA GLY A 129 -17.16 3.11 -6.39
C GLY A 129 -16.27 2.65 -5.22
N LEU A 130 -15.29 3.46 -4.82
CA LEU A 130 -14.40 3.17 -3.70
C LEU A 130 -14.83 3.89 -2.43
N ARG A 131 -14.55 3.30 -1.28
CA ARG A 131 -14.74 3.88 0.06
C ARG A 131 -13.61 4.87 0.38
N PRO A 132 -13.85 6.20 0.39
CA PRO A 132 -12.77 7.18 0.57
C PRO A 132 -12.04 7.05 1.91
N HIS A 133 -12.77 6.73 2.97
CA HIS A 133 -12.19 6.57 4.31
C HIS A 133 -11.26 5.35 4.41
N VAL A 134 -11.57 4.25 3.72
CA VAL A 134 -10.70 3.06 3.67
C VAL A 134 -9.42 3.40 2.91
N MET A 135 -9.53 4.08 1.76
CA MET A 135 -8.37 4.47 0.97
C MET A 135 -7.43 5.41 1.73
N ARG A 136 -7.97 6.42 2.43
CA ARG A 136 -7.17 7.30 3.30
C ARG A 136 -6.41 6.51 4.37
N ARG A 137 -7.12 5.62 5.07
CA ARG A 137 -6.52 4.74 6.07
C ARG A 137 -5.45 3.84 5.47
N ALA A 138 -5.66 3.28 4.28
CA ALA A 138 -4.64 2.49 3.58
C ALA A 138 -3.38 3.34 3.34
N GLY A 139 -3.52 4.59 2.91
CA GLY A 139 -2.38 5.47 2.77
C GLY A 139 -1.64 5.78 4.08
N ASP A 140 -2.36 5.94 5.18
CA ASP A 140 -1.74 6.14 6.51
C ASP A 140 -1.01 4.88 6.98
N VAL A 141 -1.60 3.70 6.78
CA VAL A 141 -0.98 2.41 7.10
C VAL A 141 0.26 2.18 6.24
N ARG A 142 0.22 2.47 4.93
CA ARG A 142 1.38 2.35 4.04
C ARG A 142 2.54 3.23 4.52
N ALA A 143 2.27 4.50 4.83
CA ALA A 143 3.28 5.42 5.35
C ALA A 143 3.85 4.97 6.71
N LEU A 144 3.01 4.37 7.57
CA LEU A 144 3.48 3.77 8.81
C LEU A 144 4.38 2.56 8.56
N LEU A 145 3.97 1.63 7.69
CA LEU A 145 4.73 0.43 7.36
C LEU A 145 6.08 0.76 6.74
N HIS A 146 6.10 1.68 5.78
CA HIS A 146 7.33 2.16 5.17
C HIS A 146 8.30 2.72 6.22
N ARG A 147 7.82 3.58 7.14
CA ARG A 147 8.65 4.11 8.25
C ARG A 147 9.13 3.02 9.20
N SER A 148 8.30 2.04 9.52
CA SER A 148 8.68 0.92 10.40
C SER A 148 9.76 0.05 9.77
N LEU A 149 9.58 -0.35 8.51
CA LEU A 149 10.59 -1.15 7.79
C LEU A 149 11.89 -0.36 7.63
N ARG A 150 11.81 0.94 7.31
CA ARG A 150 13.01 1.77 7.15
C ARG A 150 13.81 1.83 8.44
N ARG A 151 13.14 2.03 9.58
CA ARG A 151 13.76 1.99 10.91
C ARG A 151 14.46 0.66 11.17
N LEU A 152 13.83 -0.47 10.84
CA LEU A 152 14.41 -1.81 11.03
C LEU A 152 15.67 -2.00 10.17
N LEU A 153 15.63 -1.55 8.92
CA LEU A 153 16.79 -1.58 8.03
C LEU A 153 17.94 -0.71 8.55
N ASP A 154 17.65 0.52 8.97
CA ASP A 154 18.65 1.45 9.51
C ASP A 154 19.29 0.89 10.80
N GLN A 155 18.49 0.25 11.67
CA GLN A 155 18.98 -0.42 12.88
C GLN A 155 19.94 -1.57 12.55
N ALA A 156 19.64 -2.38 11.53
CA ALA A 156 20.53 -3.46 11.10
C ALA A 156 21.78 -2.95 10.38
N ALA A 157 21.70 -1.83 9.67
CA ALA A 157 22.87 -1.19 9.08
C ALA A 157 23.82 -0.68 10.19
N ALA A 158 23.27 -0.02 11.22
CA ALA A 158 24.03 0.46 12.37
C ALA A 158 24.68 -0.69 13.16
N SER A 159 23.94 -1.78 13.44
CA SER A 159 24.50 -2.93 14.18
C SER A 159 25.70 -3.56 13.48
N ARG A 160 25.69 -3.59 12.14
CA ARG A 160 26.81 -4.08 11.32
C ARG A 160 28.00 -3.12 11.32
N ALA A 161 27.76 -1.81 11.23
CA ALA A 161 28.81 -0.81 11.32
C ALA A 161 29.54 -0.87 12.67
N ASP A 162 28.80 -1.00 13.76
CA ASP A 162 29.34 -1.20 15.12
C ASP A 162 30.12 -2.52 15.25
N ALA A 163 29.68 -3.57 14.56
CA ALA A 163 30.42 -4.84 14.50
C ALA A 163 31.75 -4.72 13.74
N ALA A 164 31.79 -3.95 12.64
CA ALA A 164 32.99 -3.75 11.84
C ALA A 164 34.07 -2.92 12.55
N GLY A 165 33.68 -1.99 13.44
CA GLY A 165 34.62 -1.16 14.20
C GLY A 165 35.28 -1.81 15.42
N ARG A 166 34.90 -3.05 15.79
CA ARG A 166 35.41 -3.73 16.99
C ARG A 166 36.74 -4.45 16.73
N ASN A 167 37.69 -4.30 17.66
CA ASN A 167 38.97 -5.01 17.62
C ASN A 167 38.78 -6.54 17.70
N PRO A 168 39.65 -7.34 17.06
CA PRO A 168 39.50 -8.80 16.93
C PRO A 168 39.42 -9.55 18.27
N ALA A 169 40.07 -9.03 19.32
CA ALA A 169 39.98 -9.58 20.68
C ALA A 169 38.56 -9.51 21.28
N THR A 170 37.75 -8.52 20.86
CA THR A 170 36.36 -8.35 21.29
C THR A 170 35.34 -9.01 20.34
N ALA A 171 35.74 -9.30 19.10
CA ALA A 171 34.88 -9.92 18.08
C ALA A 171 34.60 -11.41 18.36
N ALA A 172 35.49 -12.11 19.07
CA ALA A 172 35.35 -13.53 19.39
C ALA A 172 34.11 -13.84 20.27
N ALA A 173 33.70 -12.89 21.12
CA ALA A 173 32.50 -13.01 21.95
C ALA A 173 31.18 -12.86 21.15
N SER A 174 31.22 -12.26 19.95
CA SER A 174 30.03 -11.96 19.13
C SER A 174 29.66 -13.04 18.11
N LYS A 175 30.44 -14.12 17.98
CA LYS A 175 30.19 -15.19 16.98
C LYS A 175 28.80 -15.84 17.07
N ALA A 176 28.18 -15.84 18.26
CA ALA A 176 26.82 -16.34 18.45
C ALA A 176 25.72 -15.36 17.98
N HIS A 177 26.02 -14.05 17.92
CA HIS A 177 25.08 -13.03 17.44
C HIS A 177 25.08 -12.92 15.91
N ALA A 178 26.24 -13.12 15.28
CA ALA A 178 26.40 -12.99 13.82
C ALA A 178 25.57 -13.99 12.99
N ALA A 179 25.19 -15.13 13.57
CA ALA A 179 24.40 -16.16 12.89
C ALA A 179 22.89 -15.85 12.80
N ASP A 180 22.40 -14.84 13.53
CA ASP A 180 20.99 -14.46 13.59
C ASP A 180 20.82 -12.95 13.34
N GLU A 181 21.49 -12.45 12.30
CA GLU A 181 21.32 -11.09 11.77
C GLU A 181 20.58 -11.13 10.43
N PRO A 182 19.80 -10.09 10.09
CA PRO A 182 19.17 -9.97 8.78
C PRO A 182 20.22 -9.90 7.65
N PRO A 183 19.89 -10.35 6.41
CA PRO A 183 20.76 -10.19 5.25
C PRO A 183 21.13 -8.72 4.97
N ALA A 184 22.37 -8.48 4.55
CA ALA A 184 22.84 -7.12 4.24
C ALA A 184 22.18 -6.49 3.00
N SER A 185 21.64 -7.32 2.11
CA SER A 185 21.02 -6.90 0.86
C SER A 185 19.58 -6.42 1.00
N LEU A 186 18.90 -6.58 2.14
CA LEU A 186 17.49 -6.20 2.28
C LEU A 186 17.29 -4.69 2.03
N CYS A 187 16.30 -4.32 1.21
CA CYS A 187 15.98 -2.93 0.90
C CYS A 187 14.47 -2.68 0.70
N ILE A 188 14.05 -1.43 0.93
CA ILE A 188 12.72 -0.92 0.54
C ILE A 188 12.94 -0.08 -0.70
N GLY A 189 12.42 -0.53 -1.84
CA GLY A 189 12.52 0.15 -3.13
C GLY A 189 13.12 -0.72 -4.21
N SER A 190 12.72 -0.45 -5.45
CA SER A 190 13.35 -1.03 -6.62
C SER A 190 14.75 -0.44 -6.74
N CYS A 191 15.78 -1.28 -6.68
CA CYS A 191 17.11 -0.91 -7.16
C CYS A 191 16.99 -0.64 -8.66
N GLY A 192 16.72 0.61 -9.05
CA GLY A 192 16.97 1.08 -10.41
C GLY A 192 18.43 0.75 -10.77
N GLY A 193 18.68 0.38 -12.03
CA GLY A 193 19.98 -0.13 -12.52
C GLY A 193 21.20 0.79 -12.31
N ASP A 194 21.01 1.93 -11.66
CA ASP A 194 21.96 2.99 -11.41
C ASP A 194 22.11 3.28 -9.89
N GLY A 195 21.49 2.48 -9.02
CA GLY A 195 21.70 2.50 -7.57
C GLY A 195 21.11 3.72 -6.83
N SER A 196 20.28 4.53 -7.51
CA SER A 196 19.54 5.60 -6.85
C SER A 196 18.27 5.06 -6.23
N LEU A 197 18.14 5.19 -4.91
CA LEU A 197 16.86 5.03 -4.21
C LEU A 197 15.87 6.05 -4.81
N VAL A 198 14.82 5.56 -5.45
CA VAL A 198 13.64 6.40 -5.75
C VAL A 198 12.80 6.42 -4.46
N LEU A 199 12.71 7.59 -3.84
CA LEU A 199 11.78 7.88 -2.74
C LEU A 199 10.37 8.15 -3.28
#